data_AF-E3M3F5-F1
#
_entry.id   AF-E3M3F5-F1
#
_cell.length_a   1.000
_cell.length_b   1.000
_cell.length_c   1.000
_cell.angle_alpha   90.00
_cell.angle_beta   90.00
_cell.angle_gamma   90.00
#
_symmetry.space_group_name_H-M   'P 1'
#
loop_
_entity.id
_entity.type
_entity.pdbx_description
1 polymer ?
#
loop_
_entity_poly.entity_id
_entity_poly.type
_entity_poly.pdbx_seq_one_letter_code
_entity_poly.pdbx_strand_id
1 'polypeptide(L)'
;MPHHREPGFIFCAYLKLLLLFFIDPILILVFVICHPTYSSSFLLSHQAFWHCSIVTIISFLIVFQPKTSEANPDDLHKIFYFFLMIYLSIFCHADESILKYIKKKVQKMSHIIIGLFGMILSVWMMIGCIVSKEFDFYRTTAGCIYMLCICSLTFFYLVFSSFETDYYISLPSANQPFSGIKLYVVTFGLFHLMVGIAVINLTSAWPISLHLLASSFVFCADAYSCLFTETYIFYDHRPLMIDDVENNSANEIVCHVVVRRMYEKMKNPEDLPKIFKFDDEVEDYLYLKA
;
A
#
# COMPACT_ATOMS: atom_id res chain seq x y z
N MET A 1 -39.23 -6.42 16.63
CA MET A 1 -39.99 -5.76 15.55
C MET A 1 -39.01 -5.50 14.43
N PRO A 2 -39.20 -6.07 13.22
CA PRO A 2 -38.25 -5.85 12.14
C PRO A 2 -38.46 -4.45 11.56
N HIS A 3 -37.42 -3.62 11.59
CA HIS A 3 -37.42 -2.33 10.91
C HIS A 3 -37.32 -2.57 9.40
N HIS A 4 -38.39 -2.24 8.67
CA HIS A 4 -38.34 -2.12 7.21
C HIS A 4 -37.27 -1.09 6.84
N ARG A 5 -36.17 -1.55 6.21
CA ARG A 5 -35.14 -0.65 5.66
C ARG A 5 -35.74 0.18 4.53
N GLU A 6 -35.55 1.49 4.60
CA GLU A 6 -35.95 2.38 3.53
C GLU A 6 -35.14 2.06 2.25
N PRO A 7 -35.80 1.83 1.10
CA PRO A 7 -35.14 1.49 -0.16
C PRO A 7 -34.13 2.56 -0.63
N GLY A 8 -34.21 3.78 -0.10
CA GLY A 8 -33.26 4.87 -0.38
C GLY A 8 -31.83 4.61 0.12
N PHE A 9 -31.64 3.86 1.22
CA PHE A 9 -30.30 3.60 1.77
C PHE A 9 -29.48 2.66 0.88
N ILE A 10 -30.12 1.60 0.37
CA ILE A 10 -29.51 0.64 -0.55
C ILE A 10 -29.18 1.32 -1.88
N PHE A 11 -30.11 2.12 -2.40
CA PHE A 11 -29.89 2.89 -3.63
C PHE A 11 -28.71 3.87 -3.52
N CYS A 12 -28.59 4.60 -2.40
CA CYS A 12 -27.45 5.48 -2.16
C CYS A 12 -26.11 4.74 -2.07
N ALA A 13 -26.08 3.54 -1.48
CA ALA A 13 -24.87 2.72 -1.42
C ALA A 13 -24.44 2.24 -2.82
N TYR A 14 -25.38 1.72 -3.62
CA TYR A 14 -25.11 1.31 -5.01
C TYR A 14 -24.72 2.48 -5.90
N LEU A 15 -25.36 3.64 -5.75
CA LEU A 15 -25.02 4.85 -6.51
C LEU A 15 -23.62 5.37 -6.14
N LYS A 16 -23.26 5.34 -4.84
CA LYS A 16 -21.89 5.66 -4.40
C LYS A 16 -20.89 4.69 -5.00
N LEU A 17 -21.16 3.38 -4.97
CA LEU A 17 -20.28 2.38 -5.56
C LEU A 17 -20.14 2.59 -7.07
N LEU A 18 -21.25 2.84 -7.77
CA LEU A 18 -21.28 3.12 -9.21
C LEU A 18 -20.48 4.39 -9.56
N LEU A 19 -20.65 5.47 -8.81
CA LEU A 19 -19.87 6.70 -9.01
C LEU A 19 -18.38 6.47 -8.73
N LEU A 20 -18.05 5.68 -7.70
CA LEU A 20 -16.70 5.26 -7.38
C LEU A 20 -16.06 4.45 -8.53
N PHE A 21 -16.83 3.59 -9.20
CA PHE A 21 -16.39 2.81 -10.36
C PHE A 21 -15.94 3.70 -11.51
N PHE A 22 -16.68 4.77 -11.78
CA PHE A 22 -16.39 5.69 -12.88
C PHE A 22 -15.23 6.64 -12.56
N ILE A 23 -14.98 6.95 -11.29
CA ILE A 23 -13.91 7.84 -10.85
C ILE A 23 -12.60 7.07 -10.66
N ASP A 24 -12.68 5.88 -10.06
CA ASP A 24 -11.55 5.03 -9.74
C ASP A 24 -11.99 3.55 -9.75
N PRO A 25 -12.03 2.88 -10.93
CA PRO A 25 -12.43 1.47 -11.02
C PRO A 25 -11.49 0.55 -10.23
N ILE A 26 -10.25 1.00 -10.01
CA ILE A 26 -9.26 0.33 -9.18
C ILE A 26 -9.71 0.37 -7.72
N LEU A 27 -10.30 1.46 -7.24
CA LEU A 27 -10.85 1.57 -5.89
C LEU A 27 -11.91 0.52 -5.59
N ILE A 28 -12.74 0.13 -6.57
CA ILE A 28 -13.69 -0.98 -6.40
C ILE A 28 -12.96 -2.32 -6.32
N LEU A 29 -11.94 -2.54 -7.14
CA LEU A 29 -11.14 -3.76 -7.07
C LEU A 29 -10.44 -3.87 -5.70
N VAL A 30 -9.91 -2.77 -5.18
CA VAL A 30 -9.37 -2.69 -3.81
C VAL A 30 -10.47 -2.96 -2.77
N PHE A 31 -11.67 -2.40 -2.97
CA PHE A 31 -12.79 -2.59 -2.06
C PHE A 31 -13.29 -4.04 -2.02
N VAL A 32 -13.26 -4.73 -3.15
CA VAL A 32 -13.69 -6.13 -3.29
C VAL A 32 -12.62 -7.10 -2.79
N ILE A 33 -11.34 -6.84 -3.09
CA ILE A 33 -10.22 -7.74 -2.72
C ILE A 33 -9.72 -7.50 -1.28
N CYS A 34 -9.70 -6.26 -0.81
CA CYS A 34 -9.14 -5.87 0.48
C CYS A 34 -10.23 -5.36 1.45
N HIS A 35 -11.46 -5.89 1.33
CA HIS A 35 -12.67 -5.42 2.03
C HIS A 35 -12.48 -5.10 3.53
N PRO A 36 -11.65 -5.82 4.32
CA PRO A 36 -11.56 -5.52 5.73
C PRO A 36 -10.35 -4.62 6.08
N THR A 37 -9.40 -4.37 5.16
CA THR A 37 -8.26 -3.43 5.32
C THR A 37 -8.66 -1.95 5.23
N TYR A 38 -9.93 -1.66 4.93
CA TYR A 38 -10.41 -0.34 4.50
C TYR A 38 -10.61 0.70 5.61
N SER A 39 -10.17 0.43 6.84
CA SER A 39 -10.36 1.38 7.94
C SER A 39 -9.27 2.45 7.98
N SER A 40 -9.46 3.43 7.08
CA SER A 40 -9.01 4.83 7.09
C SER A 40 -7.51 5.16 7.01
N SER A 41 -6.63 4.46 7.72
CA SER A 41 -5.28 5.01 7.98
C SER A 41 -4.35 5.03 6.77
N PHE A 42 -4.47 4.07 5.85
CA PHE A 42 -3.55 3.92 4.73
C PHE A 42 -4.25 3.83 3.36
N LEU A 43 -5.47 4.34 3.25
CA LEU A 43 -6.28 4.26 2.03
C LEU A 43 -5.51 4.76 0.79
N LEU A 44 -4.83 5.90 0.92
CA LEU A 44 -4.07 6.49 -0.16
C LEU A 44 -2.89 5.61 -0.60
N SER A 45 -2.21 4.92 0.33
CA SER A 45 -1.16 3.95 -0.02
C SER A 45 -1.71 2.76 -0.78
N HIS A 46 -2.88 2.23 -0.40
CA HIS A 46 -3.52 1.16 -1.17
C HIS A 46 -3.84 1.62 -2.59
N GLN A 47 -4.45 2.79 -2.74
CA GLN A 47 -4.75 3.36 -4.06
C GLN A 47 -3.47 3.57 -4.88
N ALA A 48 -2.48 4.25 -4.30
CA ALA A 48 -1.20 4.52 -4.95
C ALA A 48 -0.54 3.22 -5.43
N PHE A 49 -0.53 2.16 -4.62
CA PHE A 49 0.00 0.86 -5.02
C PHE A 49 -0.71 0.29 -6.25
N TRP A 50 -2.04 0.20 -6.26
CA TRP A 50 -2.75 -0.46 -7.34
C TRP A 50 -2.67 0.32 -8.66
N HIS A 51 -2.79 1.66 -8.58
CA HIS A 51 -2.57 2.54 -9.73
C HIS A 51 -1.14 2.38 -10.27
N CYS A 52 -0.14 2.45 -9.39
CA CYS A 52 1.27 2.28 -9.75
C CYS A 52 1.54 0.92 -10.38
N SER A 53 1.01 -0.16 -9.83
CA SER A 53 1.24 -1.53 -10.31
C SER A 53 0.65 -1.75 -11.70
N ILE A 54 -0.59 -1.28 -11.93
CA ILE A 54 -1.23 -1.41 -13.24
C ILE A 54 -0.50 -0.57 -14.29
N VAL A 55 -0.21 0.70 -13.97
CA VAL A 55 0.49 1.60 -14.90
C VAL A 55 1.86 1.05 -15.26
N THR A 56 2.64 0.58 -14.29
CA THR A 56 4.01 0.09 -14.51
C THR A 56 4.07 -1.20 -15.35
N ILE A 57 3.11 -2.11 -15.17
CA ILE A 57 3.00 -3.34 -15.97
C ILE A 57 2.67 -2.99 -17.43
N ILE A 58 1.64 -2.16 -17.66
CA ILE A 58 1.22 -1.77 -19.00
C ILE A 58 2.32 -0.95 -19.69
N SER A 59 2.96 -0.05 -18.95
CA SER A 59 3.96 0.84 -19.51
C SER A 59 5.27 0.16 -19.84
N PHE A 60 5.56 -1.04 -19.31
CA PHE A 60 6.82 -1.75 -19.58
C PHE A 60 7.11 -1.88 -21.09
N LEU A 61 6.12 -2.34 -21.85
CA LEU A 61 6.25 -2.55 -23.30
C LEU A 61 6.40 -1.23 -24.07
N ILE A 62 5.88 -0.13 -23.52
CA ILE A 62 5.98 1.20 -24.13
C ILE A 62 7.36 1.81 -23.84
N VAL A 63 7.80 1.75 -22.58
CA VAL A 63 9.05 2.37 -22.12
C VAL A 63 10.27 1.66 -22.72
N PHE A 64 10.24 0.33 -22.75
CA PHE A 64 11.37 -0.48 -23.18
C PHE A 64 11.18 -1.03 -24.60
N GLN A 65 10.45 -0.35 -25.48
CA GLN A 65 10.22 -0.81 -26.85
C GLN A 65 11.52 -0.77 -27.71
N PRO A 66 11.81 -1.81 -28.56
CA PRO A 66 13.00 -1.87 -29.42
C PRO A 66 13.18 -0.62 -30.27
N LYS A 67 14.38 -0.01 -30.22
CA LYS A 67 14.77 0.94 -31.26
C LYS A 67 14.97 0.09 -32.52
N THR A 68 14.48 0.56 -33.66
CA THR A 68 14.33 -0.18 -34.93
C THR A 68 15.62 -0.83 -35.49
N SER A 69 16.79 -0.61 -34.89
CA SER A 69 18.08 -1.15 -35.32
C SER A 69 18.79 -2.08 -34.33
N GLU A 70 18.26 -2.31 -33.11
CA GLU A 70 18.99 -3.08 -32.09
C GLU A 70 18.11 -4.07 -31.31
N ALA A 71 18.66 -5.28 -31.18
CA ALA A 71 18.12 -6.46 -30.53
C ALA A 71 16.89 -7.09 -31.19
N ASN A 72 16.84 -8.42 -31.18
CA ASN A 72 15.68 -9.17 -31.62
C ASN A 72 14.50 -8.78 -30.69
N PRO A 73 13.41 -8.16 -31.20
CA PRO A 73 12.28 -7.70 -30.39
C PRO A 73 11.69 -8.80 -29.50
N ASP A 74 11.90 -10.06 -29.88
CA ASP A 74 11.45 -11.26 -29.18
C ASP A 74 11.99 -11.41 -27.76
N ASP A 75 13.20 -10.93 -27.45
CA ASP A 75 13.84 -11.26 -26.16
C ASP A 75 13.21 -10.49 -24.99
N LEU A 76 12.85 -9.22 -25.18
CA LEU A 76 12.19 -8.44 -24.13
C LEU A 76 10.73 -8.86 -23.91
N HIS A 77 10.04 -9.32 -24.97
CA HIS A 77 8.71 -9.89 -24.85
C HIS A 77 8.74 -11.19 -24.04
N LYS A 78 9.71 -12.08 -24.31
CA LYS A 78 9.92 -13.29 -23.50
C LYS A 78 10.18 -12.95 -22.03
N ILE A 79 11.03 -11.96 -21.77
CA ILE A 79 11.29 -11.44 -20.43
C ILE A 79 9.98 -10.96 -19.77
N PHE A 80 9.20 -10.14 -20.48
CA PHE A 80 7.90 -9.66 -19.98
C PHE A 80 6.97 -10.81 -19.59
N TYR A 81 6.76 -11.79 -20.47
CA TYR A 81 5.87 -12.92 -20.19
C TYR A 81 6.39 -13.78 -19.03
N PHE A 82 7.70 -14.03 -18.97
CA PHE A 82 8.31 -14.77 -17.87
C PHE A 82 8.08 -14.08 -16.53
N PHE A 83 8.32 -12.77 -16.45
CA PHE A 83 8.09 -12.02 -15.22
C PHE A 83 6.61 -11.81 -14.91
N LEU A 84 5.74 -11.74 -15.91
CA LEU A 84 4.30 -11.72 -15.70
C LEU A 84 3.83 -13.02 -15.03
N MET A 85 4.36 -14.17 -15.46
CA MET A 85 4.09 -15.45 -14.79
C MET A 85 4.61 -15.49 -13.36
N ILE A 86 5.81 -14.94 -13.10
CA ILE A 86 6.33 -14.81 -11.73
C ILE A 86 5.43 -13.90 -10.89
N TYR A 87 5.02 -12.75 -11.42
CA TYR A 87 4.12 -11.81 -10.75
C TYR A 87 2.80 -12.49 -10.35
N LEU A 88 2.17 -13.20 -11.29
CA LEU A 88 0.95 -13.96 -11.03
C LEU A 88 1.18 -15.08 -10.00
N SER A 89 2.31 -15.77 -10.07
CA SER A 89 2.69 -16.79 -9.10
C SER A 89 2.85 -16.23 -7.68
N ILE A 90 3.52 -15.07 -7.53
CA ILE A 90 3.64 -14.36 -6.25
C ILE A 90 2.27 -14.03 -5.69
N PHE A 91 1.35 -13.55 -6.53
CA PHE A 91 0.00 -13.18 -6.10
C PHE A 91 -0.84 -14.41 -5.71
N CYS A 92 -0.83 -15.47 -6.51
CA CYS A 92 -1.61 -16.69 -6.26
C CYS A 92 -1.10 -17.49 -5.07
N HIS A 93 0.22 -17.54 -4.84
CA HIS A 93 0.82 -18.30 -3.73
C HIS A 93 1.16 -17.44 -2.51
N ALA A 94 0.77 -16.16 -2.51
CA ALA A 94 0.88 -15.26 -1.37
C ALA A 94 0.26 -15.90 -0.11
N ASP A 95 -0.92 -16.50 -0.26
CA ASP A 95 -1.74 -17.09 0.80
C ASP A 95 -1.13 -18.35 1.43
N GLU A 96 -0.64 -19.26 0.59
CA GLU A 96 -0.45 -20.65 1.01
C GLU A 96 0.83 -20.89 1.83
N SER A 97 1.80 -19.97 1.85
CA SER A 97 3.04 -20.21 2.60
C SER A 97 3.82 -18.97 3.04
N ILE A 98 4.03 -17.99 2.16
CA ILE A 98 4.98 -16.90 2.44
C ILE A 98 4.40 -15.87 3.40
N LEU A 99 3.16 -15.40 3.20
CA LEU A 99 2.58 -14.41 4.11
C LEU A 99 2.26 -15.01 5.47
N LYS A 100 1.76 -16.25 5.52
CA LYS A 100 1.55 -16.98 6.78
C LYS A 100 2.84 -17.13 7.58
N TYR A 101 3.99 -17.33 6.91
CA TYR A 101 5.28 -17.36 7.57
C TYR A 101 5.73 -15.97 8.07
N ILE A 102 5.59 -14.93 7.24
CA ILE A 102 6.08 -13.59 7.54
C ILE A 102 5.23 -12.88 8.60
N LYS A 103 3.91 -12.84 8.43
CA LYS A 103 2.99 -12.11 9.30
C LYS A 103 2.43 -12.96 10.43
N LYS A 104 2.36 -14.27 10.23
CA LYS A 104 1.52 -15.15 11.04
C LYS A 104 0.06 -14.64 11.12
N LYS A 105 -0.73 -15.00 12.13
CA LYS A 105 -2.15 -14.56 12.28
C LYS A 105 -2.30 -13.03 12.46
N VAL A 106 -1.25 -12.29 12.83
CA VAL A 106 -1.33 -10.88 13.28
C VAL A 106 -0.35 -9.97 12.55
N GLN A 107 -0.84 -8.92 11.89
CA GLN A 107 0.02 -7.90 11.29
C GLN A 107 0.70 -7.02 12.37
N LYS A 108 2.01 -6.80 12.27
CA LYS A 108 2.78 -5.90 13.14
C LYS A 108 3.09 -4.57 12.47
N MET A 109 3.34 -3.54 13.28
CA MET A 109 3.80 -2.23 12.80
C MET A 109 5.13 -2.36 12.03
N SER A 110 6.02 -3.27 12.44
CA SER A 110 7.26 -3.55 11.71
C SER A 110 7.02 -4.04 10.28
N HIS A 111 5.99 -4.87 10.04
CA HIS A 111 5.62 -5.35 8.71
C HIS A 111 5.15 -4.19 7.82
N ILE A 112 4.32 -3.30 8.37
CA ILE A 112 3.86 -2.09 7.68
C ILE A 112 5.05 -1.21 7.28
N ILE A 113 5.97 -0.95 8.22
CA ILE A 113 7.18 -0.15 7.98
C ILE A 113 8.06 -0.79 6.89
N ILE A 114 8.37 -2.09 7.01
CA ILE A 114 9.20 -2.83 6.04
C ILE A 114 8.55 -2.82 4.65
N GLY A 115 7.25 -3.08 4.58
CA GLY A 115 6.50 -3.06 3.33
C GLY A 115 6.53 -1.67 2.67
N LEU A 116 6.30 -0.60 3.43
CA LEU A 116 6.38 0.77 2.90
C LEU A 116 7.78 1.11 2.37
N PHE A 117 8.85 0.79 3.10
CA PHE A 117 10.22 1.00 2.64
C PHE A 117 10.55 0.22 1.38
N GLY A 118 10.13 -1.05 1.32
CA GLY A 118 10.33 -1.88 0.14
C GLY A 118 9.57 -1.38 -1.09
N MET A 119 8.35 -0.87 -0.90
CA MET A 119 7.60 -0.20 -1.98
C MET A 119 8.29 1.07 -2.46
N ILE A 120 8.77 1.93 -1.54
CA ILE A 120 9.56 3.13 -1.88
C ILE A 120 10.78 2.73 -2.70
N LEU A 121 11.62 1.82 -2.20
CA LEU A 121 12.83 1.38 -2.89
C LEU A 121 12.52 0.85 -4.30
N SER A 122 11.47 0.02 -4.44
CA SER A 122 11.05 -0.53 -5.72
C SER A 122 10.69 0.57 -6.73
N VAL A 123 9.92 1.58 -6.29
CA VAL A 123 9.53 2.73 -7.12
C VAL A 123 10.75 3.54 -7.56
N TRP A 124 11.68 3.86 -6.66
CA TRP A 124 12.88 4.61 -7.00
C TRP A 124 13.79 3.86 -7.97
N MET A 125 13.93 2.55 -7.80
CA MET A 125 14.67 1.71 -8.75
C MET A 125 13.99 1.68 -10.13
N MET A 126 12.65 1.63 -10.20
CA MET A 126 11.92 1.73 -11.47
C MET A 126 12.16 3.08 -12.16
N ILE A 127 12.14 4.20 -11.43
CA ILE A 127 12.49 5.53 -11.96
C ILE A 127 13.93 5.51 -12.49
N GLY A 128 14.86 4.93 -11.74
CA GLY A 128 16.26 4.76 -12.15
C GLY A 128 16.40 3.99 -13.46
N CYS A 129 15.66 2.88 -13.64
CA CYS A 129 15.66 2.09 -14.87
C CYS A 129 15.08 2.85 -16.07
N ILE A 130 14.03 3.66 -15.87
CA ILE A 130 13.46 4.51 -16.92
C ILE A 130 14.50 5.53 -17.38
N VAL A 131 15.16 6.20 -16.44
CA VAL A 131 16.18 7.21 -16.73
C VAL A 131 17.41 6.55 -17.37
N SER A 132 17.89 5.41 -16.86
CA SER A 132 19.07 4.72 -17.42
C SER A 132 18.86 4.29 -18.86
N LYS A 133 17.63 3.90 -19.22
CA LYS A 133 17.26 3.55 -20.60
C LYS A 133 17.39 4.74 -21.55
N GLU A 134 17.15 5.98 -21.11
CA GLU A 134 17.29 7.17 -21.98
C GLU A 134 18.75 7.50 -22.30
N PHE A 135 19.66 7.08 -21.43
CA PHE A 135 21.11 7.16 -21.66
C PHE A 135 21.69 5.92 -22.36
N ASP A 136 20.83 5.05 -22.90
CA ASP A 136 21.19 3.79 -23.55
C ASP A 136 22.06 2.85 -22.68
N PHE A 137 22.00 2.99 -21.35
CA PHE A 137 22.72 2.13 -20.42
C PHE A 137 22.04 0.77 -20.26
N TYR A 138 22.67 -0.29 -20.80
CA TYR A 138 22.33 -1.70 -20.59
C TYR A 138 20.83 -1.97 -20.58
N ARG A 139 20.15 -1.62 -21.67
CA ARG A 139 18.69 -1.60 -21.75
C ARG A 139 18.01 -2.90 -21.32
N THR A 140 18.51 -4.06 -21.74
CA THR A 140 17.95 -5.36 -21.34
C THR A 140 18.06 -5.56 -19.83
N THR A 141 19.21 -5.22 -19.25
CA THR A 141 19.44 -5.27 -17.80
C THR A 141 18.49 -4.32 -17.06
N ALA A 142 18.34 -3.08 -17.53
CA ALA A 142 17.41 -2.11 -16.96
C ALA A 142 15.95 -2.62 -17.03
N GLY A 143 15.56 -3.25 -18.14
CA GLY A 143 14.25 -3.90 -18.28
C GLY A 143 14.04 -5.06 -17.31
N CYS A 144 15.04 -5.94 -17.14
CA CYS A 144 14.98 -7.03 -16.15
C CYS A 144 14.86 -6.50 -14.72
N ILE A 145 15.67 -5.49 -14.35
CA ILE A 145 15.60 -4.85 -13.04
C ILE A 145 14.23 -4.20 -12.84
N TYR A 146 13.69 -3.51 -13.85
CA TYR A 146 12.37 -2.90 -13.79
C TYR A 146 11.28 -3.94 -13.48
N MET A 147 11.27 -5.07 -14.17
CA MET A 147 10.30 -6.15 -13.89
C MET A 147 10.47 -6.76 -12.50
N LEU A 148 11.71 -6.98 -12.06
CA LEU A 148 12.01 -7.42 -10.69
C LEU A 148 11.47 -6.43 -9.65
N CYS A 149 11.56 -5.13 -9.92
CA CYS A 149 11.00 -4.10 -9.05
C CYS A 149 9.47 -4.12 -9.01
N ILE A 150 8.78 -4.48 -10.09
CA ILE A 150 7.31 -4.68 -10.05
C ILE A 150 6.94 -5.87 -9.15
N CYS A 151 7.65 -6.99 -9.30
CA CYS A 151 7.45 -8.16 -8.44
C CYS A 151 7.75 -7.81 -6.96
N SER A 152 8.84 -7.06 -6.72
CA SER A 152 9.23 -6.61 -5.39
C SER A 152 8.23 -5.64 -4.78
N LEU A 153 7.73 -4.66 -5.57
CA LEU A 153 6.67 -3.74 -5.17
C LEU A 153 5.44 -4.50 -4.67
N THR A 154 5.03 -5.53 -5.41
CA THR A 154 3.86 -6.37 -5.08
C THR A 154 4.10 -7.19 -3.82
N PHE A 155 5.26 -7.83 -3.70
CA PHE A 155 5.62 -8.56 -2.49
C PHE A 155 5.59 -7.66 -1.26
N PHE A 156 6.19 -6.46 -1.34
CA PHE A 156 6.22 -5.53 -0.22
C PHE A 156 4.85 -4.93 0.09
N TYR A 157 3.99 -4.72 -0.91
CA TYR A 157 2.58 -4.38 -0.69
C TYR A 157 1.84 -5.49 0.05
N LEU A 158 2.08 -6.75 -0.31
CA LEU A 158 1.50 -7.88 0.40
C LEU A 158 1.99 -7.90 1.86
N VAL A 159 3.26 -7.61 2.15
CA VAL A 159 3.77 -7.47 3.53
C VAL A 159 3.13 -6.29 4.28
N PHE A 160 2.95 -5.15 3.58
CA PHE A 160 2.36 -3.93 4.11
C PHE A 160 0.85 -4.02 4.37
N SER A 161 0.10 -4.70 3.51
CA SER A 161 -1.37 -4.79 3.62
C SER A 161 -1.79 -5.73 4.74
N SER A 162 -2.98 -5.57 5.29
CA SER A 162 -3.53 -6.54 6.25
C SER A 162 -4.19 -7.75 5.56
N PHE A 163 -3.74 -8.08 4.34
CA PHE A 163 -4.28 -9.21 3.58
C PHE A 163 -4.10 -10.50 4.41
N GLU A 164 -5.19 -11.26 4.56
CA GLU A 164 -5.28 -12.56 5.28
C GLU A 164 -4.91 -12.55 6.76
N THR A 165 -4.94 -11.40 7.40
CA THR A 165 -4.80 -11.30 8.86
C THR A 165 -6.18 -11.16 9.49
N ASP A 166 -6.34 -11.61 10.74
CA ASP A 166 -7.58 -11.44 11.51
C ASP A 166 -7.70 -10.03 12.11
N TYR A 167 -6.59 -9.29 12.17
CA TYR A 167 -6.55 -7.92 12.71
C TYR A 167 -5.84 -6.94 11.77
N TYR A 168 -6.24 -5.67 11.78
CA TYR A 168 -5.50 -4.59 11.13
C TYR A 168 -5.11 -3.48 12.10
N ILE A 169 -4.05 -2.76 11.73
CA ILE A 169 -3.55 -1.59 12.46
C ILE A 169 -4.15 -0.32 11.87
N SER A 170 -4.61 0.56 12.74
CA SER A 170 -4.97 1.93 12.39
C SER A 170 -4.14 2.92 13.21
N LEU A 171 -3.64 3.96 12.55
CA LEU A 171 -3.03 5.11 13.20
C LEU A 171 -4.12 6.02 13.77
N PRO A 172 -3.88 6.66 14.93
CA PRO A 172 -4.73 7.74 15.41
C PRO A 172 -4.86 8.83 14.33
N SER A 173 -6.02 9.48 14.25
CA SER A 173 -6.28 10.51 13.23
C SER A 173 -5.19 11.58 13.22
N ALA A 174 -4.75 12.06 14.38
CA ALA A 174 -3.67 13.05 14.52
C ALA A 174 -2.30 12.57 13.97
N ASN A 175 -2.08 11.26 13.88
CA ASN A 175 -0.82 10.68 13.39
C ASN A 175 -0.87 10.30 11.90
N GLN A 176 -2.04 10.17 11.29
CA GLN A 176 -2.19 9.95 9.84
C GLN A 176 -1.58 11.09 9.02
N PRO A 177 -0.87 10.84 7.92
CA PRO A 177 -0.08 11.90 7.26
C PRO A 177 -0.92 13.05 6.71
N PHE A 178 -2.12 12.75 6.23
CA PHE A 178 -2.97 13.73 5.56
C PHE A 178 -4.04 14.33 6.48
N SER A 179 -3.91 14.13 7.80
CA SER A 179 -4.72 14.85 8.79
C SER A 179 -4.11 16.21 9.08
N GLY A 180 -4.64 17.23 8.40
CA GLY A 180 -4.12 18.60 8.49
C GLY A 180 -2.77 18.80 7.80
N ILE A 181 -2.09 19.89 8.14
CA ILE A 181 -0.82 20.28 7.50
C ILE A 181 0.34 19.85 8.40
N LYS A 182 1.17 18.95 7.90
CA LYS A 182 2.34 18.43 8.62
C LYS A 182 3.63 18.77 7.89
N LEU A 183 4.63 19.23 8.65
CA LEU A 183 5.89 19.71 8.10
C LEU A 183 6.62 18.63 7.27
N TYR A 184 6.65 17.37 7.73
CA TYR A 184 7.30 16.29 6.99
C TYR A 184 6.61 16.00 5.66
N VAL A 185 5.26 16.10 5.61
CA VAL A 185 4.49 15.91 4.36
C VAL A 185 4.82 17.02 3.38
N VAL A 186 4.87 18.27 3.83
CA VAL A 186 5.30 19.41 2.98
C VAL A 186 6.73 19.20 2.47
N THR A 187 7.64 18.77 3.35
CA THR A 187 9.05 18.52 3.01
C THR A 187 9.19 17.41 1.97
N PHE A 188 8.50 16.28 2.15
CA PHE A 188 8.47 15.22 1.15
C PHE A 188 7.84 15.70 -0.16
N GLY A 189 6.77 16.50 -0.11
CA GLY A 189 6.14 17.07 -1.29
C GLY A 189 7.10 17.93 -2.11
N LEU A 190 7.82 18.84 -1.44
CA LEU A 190 8.83 19.68 -2.10
C LEU A 190 9.99 18.86 -2.68
N PHE A 191 10.47 17.85 -1.96
CA PHE A 191 11.51 16.95 -2.47
C PHE A 191 11.04 16.20 -3.73
N HIS A 192 9.85 15.59 -3.70
CA HIS A 192 9.32 14.88 -4.87
C HIS A 192 9.02 15.82 -6.03
N LEU A 193 8.61 17.08 -5.77
CA LEU A 193 8.43 18.09 -6.80
C LEU A 193 9.75 18.44 -7.49
N MET A 194 10.83 18.66 -6.74
CA MET A 194 12.16 18.93 -7.31
C MET A 194 12.64 17.77 -8.18
N VAL A 195 12.45 16.54 -7.71
CA VAL A 195 12.80 15.35 -8.50
C VAL A 195 11.90 15.21 -9.73
N GLY A 196 10.62 15.56 -9.62
CA GLY A 196 9.68 15.58 -10.74
C GLY A 196 10.14 16.54 -11.85
N ILE A 197 10.59 17.74 -11.49
CA ILE A 197 11.18 18.69 -12.45
C ILE A 197 12.41 18.08 -13.13
N ALA A 198 13.30 17.42 -12.39
CA ALA A 198 14.46 16.76 -12.97
C ALA A 198 14.04 15.65 -13.96
N VAL A 199 13.10 14.79 -13.57
CA VAL A 199 12.61 13.67 -14.38
C VAL A 199 11.98 14.15 -15.70
N ILE A 200 11.18 15.22 -15.68
CA ILE A 200 10.59 15.81 -16.90
C ILE A 200 11.67 16.19 -17.93
N ASN A 201 12.82 16.66 -17.45
CA ASN A 201 13.94 17.05 -18.30
C ASN A 201 14.85 15.88 -18.71
N LEU A 202 14.75 14.72 -18.03
CA LEU A 202 15.67 13.59 -18.20
C LEU A 202 15.08 12.44 -19.02
N THR A 203 13.76 12.30 -19.12
CA THR A 203 13.15 11.17 -19.82
C THR A 203 11.93 11.52 -20.64
N SER A 204 11.83 10.92 -21.83
CA SER A 204 10.63 10.97 -22.66
C SER A 204 9.42 10.26 -22.02
N ALA A 205 9.65 9.32 -21.09
CA ALA A 205 8.63 8.62 -20.33
C ALA A 205 8.24 9.33 -19.02
N TRP A 206 8.43 10.66 -18.95
CA TRP A 206 8.17 11.45 -17.75
C TRP A 206 6.77 11.26 -17.13
N PRO A 207 5.66 11.04 -17.88
CA PRO A 207 4.35 10.88 -17.23
C PRO A 207 4.31 9.66 -16.30
N ILE A 208 4.97 8.56 -16.70
CA ILE A 208 5.07 7.33 -15.91
C ILE A 208 5.93 7.58 -14.68
N SER A 209 7.06 8.25 -14.85
CA SER A 209 7.95 8.58 -13.73
C SER A 209 7.33 9.57 -12.74
N LEU A 210 6.50 10.52 -13.19
CA LEU A 210 5.72 11.39 -12.28
C LEU A 210 4.67 10.60 -11.50
N HIS A 211 4.00 9.63 -12.13
CA HIS A 211 3.04 8.76 -11.45
C HIS A 211 3.72 7.89 -10.38
N LEU A 212 4.89 7.34 -10.71
CA LEU A 212 5.77 6.65 -9.77
C LEU A 212 6.17 7.57 -8.60
N LEU A 213 6.61 8.79 -8.87
CA LEU A 213 6.96 9.78 -7.83
C LEU A 213 5.78 10.14 -6.94
N ALA A 214 4.58 10.32 -7.50
CA ALA A 214 3.37 10.59 -6.72
C ALA A 214 3.05 9.44 -5.77
N SER A 215 3.23 8.19 -6.22
CA SER A 215 3.04 7.00 -5.37
C SER A 215 4.09 6.91 -4.27
N SER A 216 5.37 7.15 -4.60
CA SER A 216 6.46 7.24 -3.62
C SER A 216 6.21 8.31 -2.56
N PHE A 217 5.64 9.45 -2.93
CA PHE A 217 5.33 10.52 -1.97
C PHE A 217 4.35 10.03 -0.90
N VAL A 218 3.28 9.35 -1.32
CA VAL A 218 2.29 8.77 -0.39
C VAL A 218 2.95 7.74 0.52
N PHE A 219 3.75 6.82 -0.06
CA PHE A 219 4.45 5.80 0.73
C PHE A 219 5.43 6.42 1.73
N CYS A 220 6.17 7.47 1.36
CA CYS A 220 7.08 8.19 2.26
C CYS A 220 6.32 8.83 3.43
N ALA A 221 5.17 9.45 3.15
CA ALA A 221 4.36 10.10 4.17
C ALA A 221 3.80 9.09 5.17
N ASP A 222 3.28 7.94 4.68
CA ASP A 222 2.81 6.86 5.54
C ASP A 222 3.97 6.19 6.30
N ALA A 223 5.11 5.95 5.67
CA ALA A 223 6.29 5.36 6.32
C ALA A 223 6.77 6.21 7.49
N TYR A 224 6.86 7.53 7.28
CA TYR A 224 7.22 8.47 8.33
C TYR A 224 6.21 8.43 9.47
N SER A 225 4.93 8.42 9.15
CA SER A 225 3.86 8.36 10.15
C SER A 225 3.95 7.08 11.00
N CYS A 226 4.21 5.93 10.38
CA CYS A 226 4.41 4.65 11.08
C CYS A 226 5.70 4.60 11.91
N LEU A 227 6.78 5.21 11.44
CA LEU A 227 8.06 5.23 12.17
C LEU A 227 7.96 6.00 13.48
N PHE A 228 7.31 7.16 13.42
CA PHE A 228 7.24 8.14 14.50
C PHE A 228 5.91 8.12 15.26
N THR A 229 5.00 7.19 14.96
CA THR A 229 3.78 7.05 15.77
C THR A 229 4.13 6.53 17.15
N GLU A 230 3.54 7.17 18.17
CA GLU A 230 3.71 6.78 19.56
C GLU A 230 2.68 5.72 19.98
N THR A 231 1.50 5.75 19.35
CA THR A 231 0.41 4.83 19.60
C THR A 231 -0.26 4.38 18.32
N TYR A 232 -0.92 3.23 18.37
CA TYR A 232 -1.77 2.74 17.29
C TYR A 232 -2.88 1.83 17.86
N ILE A 233 -3.88 1.51 17.05
CA ILE A 233 -5.05 0.75 17.47
C ILE A 233 -5.15 -0.51 16.63
N PHE A 234 -5.36 -1.65 17.29
CA PHE A 234 -5.76 -2.89 16.61
C PHE A 234 -7.28 -2.99 16.54
N TYR A 235 -7.74 -3.40 15.37
CA TYR A 235 -9.13 -3.66 15.08
C TYR A 235 -9.29 -5.07 14.53
N ASP A 236 -10.45 -5.66 14.78
CA ASP A 236 -10.85 -6.97 14.28
C ASP A 236 -11.41 -6.87 12.85
N HIS A 237 -10.95 -7.77 11.97
CA HIS A 237 -11.54 -7.98 10.65
C HIS A 237 -12.76 -8.88 10.78
N ARG A 238 -13.91 -8.34 11.20
CA ARG A 238 -15.14 -9.15 11.22
C ARG A 238 -15.57 -9.51 9.78
N PRO A 239 -15.74 -10.79 9.43
CA PRO A 239 -16.43 -11.16 8.20
C PRO A 239 -17.89 -10.70 8.31
N LEU A 240 -18.41 -10.10 7.24
CA LEU A 240 -19.84 -9.79 7.12
C LEU A 240 -20.63 -11.11 7.12
N MET A 241 -21.01 -11.59 8.30
CA MET A 241 -22.11 -12.55 8.41
C MET A 241 -23.37 -11.82 7.92
N ILE A 242 -24.04 -12.43 6.94
CA ILE A 242 -25.26 -11.88 6.31
C ILE A 242 -26.39 -11.65 7.34
N ASP A 243 -26.27 -12.25 8.52
CA ASP A 243 -27.20 -12.11 9.65
C ASP A 243 -26.89 -10.90 10.57
N ASP A 244 -25.71 -10.27 10.47
CA ASP A 244 -25.29 -9.15 11.33
C ASP A 244 -25.61 -7.76 10.77
N VAL A 245 -26.34 -7.69 9.65
CA VAL A 245 -26.66 -6.40 9.00
C VAL A 245 -27.65 -5.57 9.84
N GLU A 246 -28.22 -6.11 10.92
CA GLU A 246 -28.96 -5.34 11.94
C GLU A 246 -28.05 -4.53 12.88
N ASN A 247 -26.78 -4.88 13.03
CA ASN A 247 -25.78 -4.13 13.81
C ASN A 247 -24.75 -3.44 12.90
N ASN A 248 -25.22 -2.53 12.06
CA ASN A 248 -24.35 -1.51 11.49
C ASN A 248 -23.79 -0.64 12.63
N SER A 249 -22.54 -0.83 13.05
CA SER A 249 -21.59 0.27 13.34
C SER A 249 -20.28 -0.20 13.99
N ALA A 250 -19.18 0.22 13.35
CA ALA A 250 -17.80 0.27 13.86
C ALA A 250 -17.08 -1.08 14.07
N ASN A 251 -15.94 -1.24 13.38
CA ASN A 251 -14.94 -2.25 13.72
C ASN A 251 -14.60 -2.12 15.22
N GLU A 252 -14.67 -3.22 15.96
CA GLU A 252 -14.44 -3.17 17.40
C GLU A 252 -12.96 -2.94 17.69
N ILE A 253 -12.67 -1.98 18.56
CA ILE A 253 -11.32 -1.72 19.04
C ILE A 253 -10.90 -2.92 19.90
N VAL A 254 -9.91 -3.67 19.44
CA VAL A 254 -9.40 -4.84 20.15
C VAL A 254 -8.45 -4.41 21.27
N CYS A 255 -7.51 -3.52 20.96
CA CYS A 255 -6.62 -2.94 21.95
C CYS A 255 -5.96 -1.64 21.45
N HIS A 256 -5.66 -0.76 22.41
CA HIS A 256 -4.75 0.36 22.20
C HIS A 256 -3.32 -0.11 22.44
N VAL A 257 -2.43 0.22 21.52
CA VAL A 257 -1.02 -0.16 21.57
C VAL A 257 -0.14 1.06 21.69
N VAL A 258 0.82 0.97 22.59
CA VAL A 258 1.87 1.97 22.80
C VAL A 258 3.18 1.41 22.26
N VAL A 259 3.87 2.20 21.45
CA VAL A 259 5.17 1.83 20.89
C VAL A 259 6.24 2.06 21.93
N ARG A 260 6.84 0.99 22.47
CA ARG A 260 7.79 1.08 23.61
C ARG A 260 8.96 2.00 23.32
N ARG A 261 9.53 1.95 22.10
CA ARG A 261 10.65 2.82 21.66
C ARG A 261 10.30 4.32 21.63
N MET A 262 9.02 4.67 21.62
CA MET A 262 8.54 6.05 21.59
C MET A 262 8.01 6.51 22.96
N TYR A 263 7.66 5.57 23.84
CA TYR A 263 7.11 5.86 25.17
C TYR A 263 8.00 6.79 25.99
N GLU A 264 9.31 6.54 26.02
CA GLU A 264 10.27 7.38 26.76
C GLU A 264 10.42 8.80 26.19
N LYS A 265 10.00 9.02 24.94
CA LYS A 265 10.10 10.31 24.23
C LYS A 265 8.77 11.05 24.19
N MET A 266 7.73 10.47 24.78
CA MET A 266 6.37 10.98 24.73
C MET A 266 6.28 12.27 25.56
N LYS A 267 5.77 13.34 24.96
CA LYS A 267 5.67 14.64 25.63
C LYS A 267 4.57 14.67 26.69
N ASN A 268 3.47 13.95 26.44
CA ASN A 268 2.29 13.93 27.30
C ASN A 268 1.87 12.47 27.57
N PRO A 269 2.56 11.75 28.47
CA PRO A 269 2.18 10.37 28.82
C PRO A 269 0.79 10.28 29.46
N GLU A 270 0.24 11.39 29.96
CA GLU A 270 -1.12 11.49 30.51
C GLU A 270 -2.22 11.37 29.45
N ASP A 271 -1.90 11.62 28.17
CA ASP A 271 -2.84 11.51 27.04
C ASP A 271 -3.05 10.05 26.58
N LEU A 272 -2.37 9.09 27.21
CA LEU A 272 -2.50 7.68 26.89
C LEU A 272 -3.86 7.12 27.33
N PRO A 273 -4.44 6.20 26.54
CA PRO A 273 -5.64 5.49 26.95
C PRO A 273 -5.38 4.73 28.26
N LYS A 274 -6.37 4.71 29.17
CA LYS A 274 -6.25 4.10 30.50
C LYS A 274 -5.87 2.61 30.48
N ILE A 275 -6.16 1.92 29.37
CA ILE A 275 -5.85 0.51 29.16
C ILE A 275 -5.12 0.41 27.82
N PHE A 276 -3.84 0.04 27.86
CA PHE A 276 -3.02 -0.18 26.69
C PHE A 276 -2.09 -1.39 26.86
N LYS A 277 -1.55 -1.87 25.75
CA LYS A 277 -0.48 -2.88 25.69
C LYS A 277 0.74 -2.30 24.97
N PHE A 278 1.93 -2.80 25.28
CA PHE A 278 3.11 -2.46 24.49
C PHE A 278 3.17 -3.29 23.19
N ASP A 279 3.82 -2.75 22.17
CA ASP A 279 3.92 -3.35 20.84
C ASP A 279 4.67 -4.70 20.81
N ASP A 280 5.52 -4.97 21.81
CA ASP A 280 6.21 -6.24 22.02
C ASP A 280 5.38 -7.29 22.78
N GLU A 281 4.34 -6.87 23.51
CA GLU A 281 3.47 -7.75 24.33
C GLU A 281 2.13 -8.08 23.64
N VAL A 282 1.78 -7.34 22.60
CA VAL A 282 0.45 -7.41 21.98
C VAL A 282 0.24 -8.70 21.16
N GLU A 283 1.32 -9.30 20.64
CA GLU A 283 1.24 -10.53 19.84
C GLU A 283 0.70 -11.69 20.70
N ASP A 284 1.28 -11.93 21.87
CA ASP A 284 0.84 -12.98 22.80
C ASP A 284 -0.62 -12.78 23.24
N TYR A 285 -1.02 -11.52 23.47
CA TYR A 285 -2.39 -11.19 23.81
C TYR A 285 -3.39 -11.53 22.69
N LEU A 286 -3.05 -11.19 21.44
CA LEU A 286 -3.93 -11.44 20.29
C LEU A 286 -3.97 -12.93 19.93
N TYR A 287 -2.87 -13.67 20.11
CA TYR A 287 -2.84 -15.12 19.92
C TYR A 287 -3.71 -15.89 20.91
N LEU A 288 -3.80 -15.44 22.16
CA LEU A 288 -4.64 -16.07 23.17
C LEU A 288 -6.13 -15.82 22.95
N LYS A 289 -6.49 -14.82 22.11
CA LYS A 289 -7.86 -14.44 21.82
C LYS A 289 -8.39 -15.05 20.49
N ALA A 290 -7.49 -15.50 19.62
CA ALA A 290 -7.77 -16.03 18.28
C ALA A 290 -7.73 -17.57 18.20
#